data_AF-A0A2N8KC89-F1
#
_entry.id   AF-A0A2N8KC89-F1
#
_cell.length_a   1.000
_cell.length_b   1.000
_cell.length_c   1.000
_cell.angle_alpha   90.00
_cell.angle_beta   90.00
_cell.angle_gamma   90.00
#
_symmetry.space_group_name_H-M   'P 1'
#
loop_
_entity.id
_entity.type
_entity.pdbx_description
1 polymer ?
#
loop_
_entity_poly.entity_id
_entity_poly.type
_entity_poly.pdbx_seq_one_letter_code
_entity_poly.pdbx_strand_id
1 'polypeptide(L)'
;RLHERGIVVYLRASVDELFRRTCRDRNRPLLATADPRGTLRELMTLREPLYKEVADMVVETGTMPVHTLVKALLPQLQAFEKRI
;
A
#
# COMPACT_ATOMS: atom_id res chain seq x y z
N ARG A 1 5.86 1.51 -18.54
CA ARG A 1 6.04 1.26 -17.08
C ARG A 1 4.82 1.81 -16.33
N LEU A 2 4.53 1.37 -15.09
CA LEU A 2 3.37 1.86 -14.31
C LEU A 2 3.37 3.38 -14.17
N HIS A 3 4.54 3.94 -13.89
CA HIS A 3 4.76 5.37 -13.76
C HIS A 3 4.45 6.18 -15.03
N GLU A 4 4.51 5.62 -16.23
CA GLU A 4 4.33 6.39 -17.48
C GLU A 4 2.86 6.45 -17.95
N ARG A 5 1.95 5.70 -17.31
CA ARG A 5 0.60 5.44 -17.82
C ARG A 5 -0.52 6.00 -16.95
N GLY A 6 -0.19 6.72 -15.88
CA GLY A 6 -1.16 7.30 -14.96
C GLY A 6 -0.52 7.75 -13.65
N ILE A 7 -1.36 8.05 -12.67
CA ILE A 7 -0.95 8.40 -11.31
C ILE A 7 -0.88 7.13 -10.47
N VAL A 8 0.29 6.85 -9.90
CA VAL A 8 0.54 5.69 -9.05
C VAL A 8 0.42 6.11 -7.59
N VAL A 9 -0.54 5.53 -6.87
CA VAL A 9 -0.75 5.78 -5.44
C VAL A 9 -0.28 4.59 -4.63
N TYR A 10 0.67 4.80 -3.74
CA TYR A 10 1.07 3.80 -2.76
C TYR A 10 0.26 3.95 -1.47
N LEU A 11 -0.57 2.94 -1.17
CA LEU A 11 -1.30 2.83 0.08
C LEU A 11 -0.41 2.17 1.14
N ARG A 12 0.27 3.00 1.93
CA ARG A 12 1.17 2.54 2.99
C ARG A 12 0.37 2.09 4.20
N ALA A 13 0.78 1.01 4.85
CA ALA A 13 0.18 0.54 6.10
C ALA A 13 1.27 -0.05 6.99
N SER A 14 1.07 0.00 8.31
CA SER A 14 1.99 -0.66 9.23
C SER A 14 1.93 -2.18 9.08
N VAL A 15 3.00 -2.88 9.45
CA VAL A 15 3.03 -4.36 9.45
C VAL A 15 1.89 -4.93 10.29
N ASP A 16 1.53 -4.26 11.39
CA ASP A 16 0.45 -4.69 12.28
C ASP A 16 -0.93 -4.54 11.64
N GLU A 17 -1.15 -3.46 10.88
CA GLU A 17 -2.37 -3.26 10.09
C GLU A 17 -2.49 -4.31 8.98
N LEU A 18 -1.40 -4.55 8.24
CA LEU A 18 -1.34 -5.56 7.19
C LEU A 18 -1.64 -6.94 7.78
N PHE A 19 -0.96 -7.31 8.86
CA PHE A 19 -1.19 -8.58 9.53
C PHE A 19 -2.64 -8.74 9.98
N ARG A 20 -3.23 -7.71 10.62
CA ARG A 20 -4.63 -7.74 11.05
C ARG A 20 -5.60 -7.99 9.90
N ARG A 21 -5.32 -7.45 8.71
CA ARG A 21 -6.15 -7.62 7.51
C ARG A 21 -5.94 -8.95 6.81
N THR A 22 -4.73 -9.50 6.85
CA THR A 22 -4.36 -10.68 6.04
C THR A 22 -4.24 -11.98 6.82
N CYS A 23 -4.17 -11.96 8.16
CA CYS A 23 -3.89 -13.16 8.96
C CYS A 23 -4.94 -14.28 8.83
N ARG A 24 -6.18 -13.95 8.44
CA ARG A 24 -7.28 -14.92 8.24
C ARG A 24 -7.49 -15.31 6.79
N ASP A 25 -6.74 -14.70 5.87
CA ASP A 25 -6.89 -14.90 4.44
C ASP A 25 -6.01 -16.07 3.95
N ARG A 26 -6.66 -17.19 3.61
CA ARG A 26 -5.99 -18.41 3.14
C ARG A 26 -5.51 -18.32 1.69
N ASN A 27 -5.91 -17.28 0.94
CA ASN A 27 -5.48 -17.06 -0.44
C ASN A 27 -4.16 -16.28 -0.52
N ARG A 28 -3.35 -16.31 0.53
CA ARG A 28 -2.06 -15.61 0.66
C ARG A 28 -0.91 -16.61 0.76
N PRO A 29 -0.45 -17.24 -0.35
CA PRO A 29 0.62 -18.25 -0.30
C PRO A 29 1.90 -17.78 0.39
N LEU A 30 2.28 -16.51 0.17
CA LEU A 30 3.46 -15.91 0.80
C LEU A 30 3.32 -15.73 2.32
N LEU A 31 2.09 -15.73 2.87
CA LEU A 31 1.83 -15.59 4.30
C LEU A 31 1.45 -16.92 4.96
N ALA A 32 1.43 -18.02 4.20
CA ALA A 32 1.20 -19.37 4.71
C ALA A 32 2.49 -19.95 5.32
N THR A 33 3.07 -19.22 6.27
CA THR A 33 4.33 -19.56 6.94
C THR A 33 4.12 -19.63 8.46
N ALA A 34 5.11 -20.17 9.18
CA ALA A 34 5.05 -20.27 10.64
C ALA A 34 5.05 -18.90 11.34
N ASP A 35 5.67 -17.88 10.72
CA ASP A 35 5.64 -16.49 11.18
C ASP A 35 5.22 -15.53 10.04
N PRO A 36 3.90 -15.32 9.86
CA PRO A 36 3.40 -14.40 8.84
C PRO A 36 3.75 -12.93 9.14
N ARG A 37 3.98 -12.56 10.41
CA ARG A 37 4.34 -11.19 10.80
C ARG A 37 5.80 -10.89 10.47
N GLY A 38 6.69 -11.84 10.72
CA GLY A 38 8.08 -11.83 10.24
C GLY A 38 8.15 -11.73 8.72
N THR A 39 7.39 -12.59 8.03
CA THR A 39 7.32 -12.58 6.57
C THR A 39 6.84 -11.23 6.03
N LEU A 40 5.78 -10.64 6.61
CA LEU A 40 5.32 -9.29 6.23
C LEU A 40 6.41 -8.22 6.43
N ARG A 41 7.17 -8.28 7.52
CA ARG A 41 8.26 -7.33 7.80
C ARG A 41 9.33 -7.40 6.72
N GLU A 42 9.81 -8.59 6.40
CA GLU A 42 10.81 -8.81 5.35
C GLU A 42 10.31 -8.33 3.99
N LEU A 43 9.06 -8.67 3.64
CA LEU A 43 8.45 -8.22 2.40
C LEU A 43 8.36 -6.69 2.33
N MET A 44 8.02 -6.01 3.43
CA MET A 44 7.98 -4.54 3.47
C MET A 44 9.38 -3.94 3.37
N THR A 45 10.38 -4.48 4.06
CA THR A 45 11.77 -4.00 3.93
C THR A 45 12.26 -4.06 2.49
N LEU A 46 11.94 -5.13 1.76
CA LEU A 46 12.37 -5.31 0.37
C LEU A 46 11.54 -4.49 -0.62
N ARG A 47 10.23 -4.35 -0.39
CA ARG A 47 9.30 -3.78 -1.39
C ARG A 47 8.98 -2.32 -1.17
N GLU A 48 9.06 -1.80 0.06
CA GLU A 48 8.75 -0.39 0.34
C GLU A 48 9.61 0.60 -0.48
N PRO A 49 10.92 0.37 -0.69
CA PRO A 49 11.71 1.23 -1.58
C PRO A 49 11.19 1.23 -3.02
N LEU A 50 10.83 0.06 -3.55
CA LEU A 50 10.29 -0.09 -4.91
C LEU A 50 8.92 0.58 -5.05
N TYR A 51 8.06 0.46 -4.03
CA TYR A 51 6.75 1.13 -4.01
C TYR A 51 6.90 2.65 -3.96
N LYS A 52 7.85 3.15 -3.17
CA LYS A 52 8.14 4.60 -3.10
C LYS A 52 8.73 5.13 -4.40
N GLU A 53 9.58 4.36 -5.07
CA GLU A 53 10.20 4.75 -6.35
C GLU A 53 9.16 5.01 -7.45
N VAL A 54 8.13 4.15 -7.55
CA VAL A 54 7.12 4.27 -8.61
C VAL A 54 5.94 5.17 -8.23
N ALA A 55 5.76 5.48 -6.95
CA ALA A 55 4.61 6.21 -6.44
C ALA A 55 4.74 7.71 -6.72
N ASP A 56 3.71 8.26 -7.37
CA ASP A 56 3.52 9.70 -7.47
C ASP A 56 2.97 10.28 -6.15
N MET A 57 2.23 9.45 -5.39
CA MET A 57 1.64 9.82 -4.11
C MET A 57 1.73 8.67 -3.11
N VAL A 58 2.07 8.97 -1.86
CA VAL A 58 2.05 8.01 -0.76
C VAL A 58 0.97 8.40 0.23
N VAL A 59 0.08 7.47 0.55
CA VAL A 59 -1.04 7.69 1.44
C VAL A 59 -0.96 6.70 2.60
N GLU A 60 -0.90 7.23 3.82
CA GLU A 60 -0.96 6.41 5.02
C GLU A 60 -2.38 5.85 5.21
N THR A 61 -2.47 4.53 5.19
CA THR A 61 -3.69 3.77 5.43
C THR A 61 -3.55 3.08 6.79
N GLY A 62 -4.42 3.44 7.71
CA GLY A 62 -4.48 2.87 9.06
C GLY A 62 -5.84 2.25 9.31
N THR A 63 -6.43 2.57 10.47
CA THR A 63 -7.78 2.14 10.86
C THR A 63 -8.91 2.88 10.16
N MET A 64 -8.58 3.87 9.31
CA MET A 64 -9.56 4.68 8.61
C MET A 64 -10.41 3.84 7.63
N PRO A 65 -11.74 4.01 7.62
CA PRO A 65 -12.60 3.38 6.63
C PRO A 65 -12.25 3.78 5.19
N VAL A 66 -12.41 2.84 4.25
CA VAL A 66 -12.09 3.06 2.82
C VAL A 66 -12.83 4.27 2.24
N HIS A 67 -14.10 4.49 2.60
CA HIS A 67 -14.87 5.62 2.08
C HIS A 67 -14.28 6.98 2.50
N THR A 68 -13.73 7.07 3.71
CA THR A 68 -13.10 8.30 4.22
C THR A 68 -11.78 8.54 3.50
N LEU A 69 -10.98 7.49 3.32
CA LEU A 69 -9.73 7.54 2.56
C LEU A 69 -9.98 8.02 1.13
N VAL A 70 -10.97 7.45 0.44
CA VAL A 70 -11.34 7.83 -0.93
C VAL A 70 -11.79 9.28 -0.99
N LYS A 71 -12.65 9.73 -0.05
CA LYS A 71 -13.08 11.15 0.00
C LYS A 71 -11.90 12.12 0.19
N ALA A 72 -10.90 11.74 0.97
CA ALA A 72 -9.71 12.57 1.19
C ALA A 72 -8.75 12.54 0.00
N LEU A 73 -8.64 11.40 -0.69
CA LEU A 73 -7.72 11.21 -1.81
C LEU A 73 -8.24 11.80 -3.12
N LEU A 74 -9.56 11.78 -3.36
CA LEU A 74 -10.15 12.20 -4.63
C LEU A 74 -9.79 13.64 -5.04
N PRO A 75 -9.88 14.65 -4.15
CA PRO A 75 -9.50 16.03 -4.50
C PRO A 75 -8.00 16.15 -4.79
N GLN A 76 -7.16 15.41 -4.05
CA GLN A 76 -5.72 15.41 -4.26
C GLN A 76 -5.35 14.81 -5.62
N LEU A 77 -6.01 13.71 -6.01
CA LEU A 77 -5.84 13.11 -7.34
C LEU A 77 -6.30 14.02 -8.47
N GLN A 78 -7.41 14.74 -8.28
CA GLN A 78 -7.93 15.67 -9.29
C GLN A 78 -7.01 16.88 -9.49
N ALA A 79 -6.35 17.33 -8.43
CA ALA A 79 -5.39 18.43 -8.48
C ALA A 79 -3.96 18.00 -8.83
N PHE A 80 -3.70 16.69 -8.94
CA PHE A 80 -2.35 16.19 -9.17
C PHE A 80 -1.96 16.34 -10.65
N GLU A 81 -1.06 17.26 -10.92
CA GLU A 81 -0.45 17.42 -12.24
C GLU A 81 0.80 16.55 -12.34
N LYS A 82 0.71 15.48 -13.13
CA LYS A 82 1.86 14.65 -13.41
C LYS A 82 2.80 15.38 -14.36
N ARG A 83 3.99 15.71 -13.86
CA ARG A 83 5.10 16.21 -14.68
C ARG A 83 5.72 15.01 -15.41
N ILE A 84 5.45 14.92 -16.72
CA ILE A 84 6.04 13.94 -17.63
C ILE A 84 7.28 14.55 -18.28
#